data_AF-A0A3R8D7X1-F1
#
_entry.id   AF-A0A3R8D7X1-F1
#
_cell.length_a   1.000
_cell.length_b   1.000
_cell.length_c   1.000
_cell.angle_alpha   90.00
_cell.angle_beta   90.00
_cell.angle_gamma   90.00
#
_symmetry.space_group_name_H-M   'P 1'
#
loop_
_entity.id
_entity.type
_entity.pdbx_description
1 polymer ?
#
loop_
_entity_poly.entity_id
_entity_poly.type
_entity_poly.pdbx_seq_one_letter_code
_entity_poly.pdbx_strand_id
1 'polypeptide(L)'
;GGGVVSTQSQINTTNLIALHEYHQAATKASHVISVDTDLDQLRAAVTHENGASKNTHILHLAARVVRALGGARVTCCKSGKDRTAMSVTWEQAAWASSLDQMLQTENDDDDKSDKDVLVLANLMREFGVRLDVAHKNVGHKRYSFNALQRKLLPPMYRPPVSTIQDMVTSVALRDS
;
A
#
# COMPACT_ATOMS: atom_id res chain seq x y z
N GLY A 1 18.91 -10.14 13.89
CA GLY A 1 17.99 -9.10 14.41
C GLY A 1 18.21 -7.76 13.76
N GLY A 2 19.40 -7.13 13.93
CA GLY A 2 19.65 -5.75 13.51
C GLY A 2 19.99 -5.48 12.03
N GLY A 3 20.56 -6.45 11.29
CA GLY A 3 21.05 -6.19 9.92
C GLY A 3 19.97 -5.96 8.86
N VAL A 4 18.81 -6.64 8.95
CA VAL A 4 17.72 -6.49 7.95
C VAL A 4 17.02 -5.14 8.09
N VAL A 5 16.84 -4.68 9.32
CA VAL A 5 16.27 -3.36 9.60
C VAL A 5 17.18 -2.26 9.08
N SER A 6 18.50 -2.35 9.29
CA SER A 6 19.43 -1.34 8.77
C SER A 6 19.45 -1.29 7.25
N THR A 7 19.37 -2.45 6.57
CA THR A 7 19.34 -2.50 5.10
C THR A 7 18.05 -1.88 4.54
N GLN A 8 16.89 -2.13 5.17
CA GLN A 8 15.63 -1.50 4.73
C GLN A 8 15.71 0.03 4.81
N SER A 9 16.25 0.57 5.90
CA SER A 9 16.41 2.02 6.09
C SER A 9 17.41 2.65 5.13
N GLN A 10 18.51 1.95 4.84
CA GLN A 10 19.46 2.36 3.79
C GLN A 10 18.80 2.42 2.42
N ILE A 11 18.00 1.41 2.06
CA ILE A 11 17.26 1.37 0.79
C ILE A 11 16.24 2.51 0.73
N ASN A 12 15.44 2.71 1.78
CA ASN A 12 14.44 3.79 1.83
C ASN A 12 15.10 5.17 1.68
N THR A 13 16.23 5.39 2.34
CA THR A 13 17.01 6.64 2.23
C THR A 13 17.54 6.84 0.81
N THR A 14 18.13 5.79 0.21
CA THR A 14 18.66 5.84 -1.16
C THR A 14 17.55 6.15 -2.17
N ASN A 15 16.39 5.49 -2.03
CA ASN A 15 15.25 5.70 -2.91
C ASN A 15 14.65 7.11 -2.76
N LEU A 16 14.65 7.68 -1.55
CA LEU A 16 14.21 9.06 -1.32
C LEU A 16 15.09 10.08 -2.05
N ILE A 17 16.42 9.87 -2.03
CA ILE A 17 17.37 10.72 -2.76
C ILE A 17 17.08 10.66 -4.27
N ALA A 18 16.96 9.46 -4.83
CA ALA A 18 16.65 9.27 -6.26
C ALA A 18 15.30 9.90 -6.65
N LEU A 19 14.28 9.80 -5.78
CA LEU A 19 12.97 10.42 -6.02
C LEU A 19 13.03 11.94 -5.98
N HIS A 20 13.86 12.52 -5.10
CA HIS A 20 14.09 13.96 -5.04
C HIS A 20 14.81 14.47 -6.29
N GLU A 21 15.82 13.75 -6.77
CA GLU A 21 16.49 14.06 -8.05
C GLU A 21 15.52 14.01 -9.22
N TYR A 22 14.66 12.98 -9.28
CA TYR A 22 13.61 12.88 -10.29
C TYR A 22 12.63 14.07 -10.22
N HIS A 23 12.18 14.46 -9.01
CA HIS A 23 11.32 15.63 -8.83
C HIS A 23 11.97 16.89 -9.39
N GLN A 24 13.24 17.16 -9.07
CA GLN A 24 13.95 18.34 -9.59
C GLN A 24 14.05 18.33 -11.13
N ALA A 25 14.29 17.16 -11.74
CA ALA A 25 14.32 17.03 -13.19
C ALA A 25 12.92 17.22 -13.81
N ALA A 26 11.89 16.63 -13.21
CA ALA A 26 10.50 16.72 -13.67
C ALA A 26 9.99 18.16 -13.63
N THR A 27 10.26 18.92 -12.55
CA THR A 27 9.84 20.32 -12.40
C THR A 27 10.53 21.25 -13.40
N LYS A 28 11.78 20.94 -13.80
CA LYS A 28 12.47 21.65 -14.89
C LYS A 28 11.85 21.36 -16.25
N ALA A 29 11.35 20.14 -16.47
CA ALA A 29 10.72 19.72 -17.72
C ALA A 29 9.23 20.14 -17.82
N SER A 30 8.54 20.29 -16.70
CA SER A 30 7.13 20.68 -16.61
C SER A 30 6.87 21.51 -15.35
N HIS A 31 6.45 22.77 -15.53
CA HIS A 31 6.27 23.72 -14.43
C HIS A 31 4.98 23.53 -13.60
N VAL A 32 4.20 22.47 -13.84
CA VAL A 32 2.85 22.30 -13.27
C VAL A 32 2.81 21.27 -12.12
N ILE A 33 3.92 20.58 -11.84
CA ILE A 33 3.92 19.50 -10.84
C ILE A 33 4.26 20.07 -9.46
N SER A 34 3.26 20.19 -8.59
CA SER A 34 3.44 20.58 -7.18
C SER A 34 3.30 19.34 -6.28
N VAL A 35 4.41 18.85 -5.71
CA VAL A 35 4.44 17.68 -4.81
C VAL A 35 5.24 17.91 -3.53
N ASP A 36 5.68 19.14 -3.27
CA ASP A 36 6.61 19.46 -2.18
C ASP A 36 6.10 19.02 -0.80
N THR A 37 4.82 19.27 -0.50
CA THR A 37 4.22 18.87 0.78
C THR A 37 4.27 17.36 0.99
N ASP A 38 3.90 16.56 -0.01
CA ASP A 38 3.90 15.11 0.09
C ASP A 38 5.34 14.56 0.14
N LEU A 39 6.27 15.21 -0.57
CA LEU A 39 7.68 14.85 -0.57
C LEU A 39 8.35 15.15 0.79
N ASP A 40 8.00 16.26 1.43
CA ASP A 40 8.47 16.61 2.77
C ASP A 40 7.91 15.66 3.84
N GLN A 41 6.63 15.30 3.73
CA GLN A 41 6.03 14.27 4.59
C GLN A 41 6.73 12.92 4.40
N LEU A 42 7.01 12.53 3.15
CA LEU A 42 7.75 11.30 2.86
C LEU A 42 9.16 11.34 3.45
N ARG A 43 9.85 12.47 3.31
CA ARG A 43 11.18 12.69 3.89
C ARG A 43 11.17 12.55 5.41
N ALA A 44 10.20 13.16 6.08
CA ALA A 44 10.04 13.00 7.53
C ALA A 44 9.77 11.54 7.91
N ALA A 45 8.88 10.86 7.19
CA ALA A 45 8.53 9.46 7.46
C ALA A 45 9.72 8.50 7.30
N VAL A 46 10.56 8.70 6.28
CA VAL A 46 11.79 7.91 6.06
C VAL A 46 12.87 8.27 7.08
N THR A 47 13.01 9.54 7.45
CA THR A 47 14.04 9.97 8.42
C THR A 47 13.76 9.45 9.84
N HIS A 48 12.48 9.39 10.21
CA HIS A 48 12.04 8.96 11.54
C HIS A 48 11.62 7.49 11.60
N GLU A 49 11.84 6.72 10.54
CA GLU A 49 11.47 5.32 10.56
C GLU A 49 12.27 4.58 11.65
N ASN A 50 11.56 3.76 12.42
CA ASN A 50 12.18 2.82 13.33
C ASN A 50 11.79 1.41 12.87
N GLY A 51 12.77 0.52 12.66
CA GLY A 51 12.46 -0.84 12.19
C GLY A 51 11.70 -1.72 13.19
N ALA A 52 11.32 -1.16 14.34
CA ALA A 52 10.43 -1.79 15.31
C ALA A 52 8.95 -1.73 14.89
N SER A 53 8.55 -0.76 14.06
CA SER A 53 7.16 -0.59 13.63
C SER A 53 7.00 -0.79 12.11
N LYS A 54 5.88 -1.39 11.71
CA LYS A 54 5.51 -1.51 10.30
C LYS A 54 5.02 -0.15 9.81
N ASN A 55 5.92 0.68 9.30
CA ASN A 55 5.57 1.99 8.77
C ASN A 55 4.97 1.88 7.36
N THR A 56 3.67 1.58 7.27
CA THR A 56 2.95 1.55 5.99
C THR A 56 2.73 2.95 5.41
N HIS A 57 2.92 4.00 6.21
CA HIS A 57 2.73 5.38 5.77
C HIS A 57 3.74 5.77 4.68
N ILE A 58 4.98 5.30 4.78
CA ILE A 58 6.01 5.49 3.74
C ILE A 58 5.52 4.96 2.39
N LEU A 59 4.84 3.81 2.35
CA LEU A 59 4.33 3.23 1.11
C LEU A 59 3.24 4.10 0.46
N HIS A 60 2.40 4.73 1.27
CA HIS A 60 1.30 5.59 0.82
C HIS A 60 1.82 6.94 0.33
N LEU A 61 2.70 7.58 1.09
CA LEU A 61 3.33 8.85 0.72
C LEU A 61 4.14 8.69 -0.57
N ALA A 62 4.96 7.63 -0.66
CA ALA A 62 5.67 7.32 -1.90
C ALA A 62 4.73 7.05 -3.08
N ALA A 63 3.50 6.56 -2.84
CA ALA A 63 2.51 6.36 -3.91
C ALA A 63 1.99 7.68 -4.45
N ARG A 64 1.60 8.58 -3.55
CA ARG A 64 1.10 9.91 -3.88
C ARG A 64 2.15 10.71 -4.64
N VAL A 65 3.37 10.80 -4.09
CA VAL A 65 4.48 11.54 -4.71
C VAL A 65 4.77 11.01 -6.11
N VAL A 66 4.96 9.70 -6.27
CA VAL A 66 5.29 9.12 -7.58
C VAL A 66 4.17 9.33 -8.60
N ARG A 67 2.89 9.17 -8.20
CA ARG A 67 1.77 9.40 -9.12
C ARG A 67 1.65 10.85 -9.54
N ALA A 68 1.79 11.79 -8.62
CA ALA A 68 1.74 13.22 -8.92
C ALA A 68 2.92 13.66 -9.80
N LEU A 69 4.07 12.98 -9.69
CA LEU A 69 5.23 13.12 -10.56
C LEU A 69 5.07 12.41 -11.94
N GLY A 70 3.92 11.81 -12.24
CA GLY A 70 3.67 11.08 -13.48
C GLY A 70 4.43 9.74 -13.60
N GLY A 71 4.99 9.24 -12.50
CA GLY A 71 5.76 8.00 -12.47
C GLY A 71 4.90 6.74 -12.42
N ALA A 72 5.43 5.64 -12.98
CA ALA A 72 4.81 4.32 -12.88
C ALA A 72 5.03 3.69 -11.49
N ARG A 73 4.05 2.93 -11.02
CA ARG A 73 4.06 2.27 -9.70
C ARG A 73 4.11 0.75 -9.86
N VAL A 74 5.01 0.12 -9.12
CA VAL A 74 5.09 -1.34 -8.99
C VAL A 74 5.08 -1.71 -7.52
N THR A 75 4.18 -2.61 -7.14
CA THR A 75 4.03 -3.09 -5.77
C THR A 75 4.30 -4.59 -5.72
N CYS A 76 5.31 -4.99 -4.95
CA CYS A 76 5.69 -6.40 -4.82
C CYS A 76 5.90 -6.81 -3.36
N CYS A 77 5.74 -8.10 -3.12
CA CYS A 77 6.15 -8.76 -1.88
C CYS A 77 6.68 -10.15 -2.27
N LYS A 78 7.25 -10.91 -1.31
CA LYS A 78 7.89 -12.22 -1.56
C LYS A 78 7.14 -13.13 -2.55
N SER A 79 5.81 -13.27 -2.40
CA SER A 79 4.99 -14.15 -3.25
C SER A 79 4.04 -13.40 -4.19
N GLY A 80 4.08 -12.07 -4.19
CA GLY A 80 3.21 -11.24 -5.04
C GLY A 80 1.70 -11.39 -4.82
N LYS A 81 1.25 -12.14 -3.79
CA LYS A 81 -0.17 -12.50 -3.59
C LYS A 81 -0.87 -11.66 -2.51
N ASP A 82 -0.67 -11.97 -1.23
CA ASP A 82 -1.54 -11.46 -0.15
C ASP A 82 -1.22 -10.01 0.21
N ARG A 83 0.01 -9.74 0.69
CA ARG A 83 0.44 -8.39 1.07
C ARG A 83 0.43 -7.43 -0.12
N THR A 84 0.81 -7.92 -1.29
CA THR A 84 0.69 -7.17 -2.55
C THR A 84 -0.76 -6.79 -2.82
N ALA A 85 -1.72 -7.72 -2.69
CA ALA A 85 -3.12 -7.38 -2.89
C ALA A 85 -3.60 -6.31 -1.91
N MET A 86 -3.21 -6.39 -0.64
CA MET A 86 -3.64 -5.41 0.37
C MET A 86 -3.15 -4.00 0.04
N SER A 87 -1.89 -3.86 -0.36
CA SER A 87 -1.29 -2.58 -0.73
C SER A 87 -1.81 -2.05 -2.06
N VAL A 88 -1.94 -2.89 -3.09
CA VAL A 88 -2.46 -2.50 -4.42
C VAL A 88 -3.90 -2.01 -4.34
N THR A 89 -4.78 -2.78 -3.69
CA THR A 89 -6.20 -2.41 -3.59
C THR A 89 -6.41 -1.15 -2.75
N TRP A 90 -5.59 -0.94 -1.72
CA TRP A 90 -5.62 0.32 -0.96
C TRP A 90 -5.18 1.51 -1.81
N GLU A 91 -4.05 1.40 -2.51
CA GLU A 91 -3.55 2.48 -3.38
C GLU A 91 -4.55 2.84 -4.49
N GLN A 92 -5.17 1.83 -5.10
CA GLN A 92 -6.19 2.00 -6.14
C GLN A 92 -7.45 2.67 -5.58
N ALA A 93 -7.91 2.24 -4.41
CA ALA A 93 -9.07 2.83 -3.76
C ALA A 93 -8.81 4.29 -3.35
N ALA A 94 -7.65 4.58 -2.74
CA ALA A 94 -7.27 5.94 -2.35
C ALA A 94 -7.22 6.88 -3.56
N TRP A 95 -6.64 6.41 -4.67
CA TRP A 95 -6.60 7.19 -5.90
C TRP A 95 -7.99 7.42 -6.50
N ALA A 96 -8.84 6.39 -6.54
CA ALA A 96 -10.21 6.52 -7.02
C ALA A 96 -11.03 7.50 -6.16
N SER A 97 -10.92 7.41 -4.83
CA SER A 97 -11.58 8.33 -3.90
C SER A 97 -11.08 9.77 -4.07
N SER A 98 -9.78 10.00 -4.28
CA SER A 98 -9.26 11.35 -4.56
C SER A 98 -9.79 11.93 -5.87
N LEU A 99 -10.02 11.09 -6.89
CA LEU A 99 -10.59 11.54 -8.16
C LEU A 99 -12.06 11.91 -8.00
N ASP A 100 -12.82 11.13 -7.24
CA ASP A 100 -14.23 11.41 -6.95
C ASP A 100 -14.39 12.74 -6.16
N GLN A 101 -13.54 12.99 -5.18
CA GLN A 101 -13.50 14.27 -4.46
C GLN A 101 -13.14 15.46 -5.36
N MET A 102 -12.28 15.28 -6.37
CA MET A 102 -12.00 16.35 -7.34
C MET A 102 -13.21 16.65 -8.25
N LEU A 103 -14.11 15.68 -8.43
CA LEU A 103 -15.31 15.82 -9.26
C LEU A 103 -16.53 16.30 -8.47
N GLN A 104 -16.56 16.10 -7.15
CA GLN A 104 -17.64 16.52 -6.27
C GLN A 104 -17.28 17.83 -5.56
N THR A 105 -18.08 18.88 -5.76
CA THR A 105 -17.77 20.25 -5.30
C THR A 105 -18.04 20.54 -3.81
N GLU A 106 -18.48 19.59 -2.97
CA GLU A 106 -18.82 19.92 -1.58
C GLU A 106 -18.50 18.84 -0.53
N ASN A 107 -17.95 19.34 0.58
CA ASN A 107 -17.99 18.89 1.99
C ASN A 107 -16.73 18.21 2.56
N ASP A 108 -16.06 19.02 3.38
CA ASP A 108 -15.03 18.71 4.37
C ASP A 108 -15.45 17.59 5.34
N ASP A 109 -14.66 16.52 5.38
CA ASP A 109 -14.36 15.75 6.59
C ASP A 109 -13.22 14.76 6.28
N ASP A 110 -11.99 15.13 6.67
CA ASP A 110 -10.76 14.37 6.38
C ASP A 110 -10.80 12.93 7.00
N ASP A 111 -11.57 12.72 8.09
CA ASP A 111 -11.73 11.41 8.77
C ASP A 111 -12.70 10.43 8.07
N LYS A 112 -13.56 10.90 7.15
CA LYS A 112 -14.42 10.02 6.35
C LYS A 112 -13.65 9.33 5.22
N SER A 113 -12.56 9.93 4.77
CA SER A 113 -11.77 9.46 3.61
C SER A 113 -11.23 8.04 3.78
N ASP A 114 -10.56 7.72 4.89
CA ASP A 114 -9.91 6.41 5.09
C ASP A 114 -10.90 5.25 5.20
N LYS A 115 -12.10 5.51 5.72
CA LYS A 115 -13.17 4.50 5.81
C LYS A 115 -13.74 4.20 4.44
N ASP A 116 -13.99 5.22 3.63
CA ASP A 116 -14.49 5.07 2.27
C ASP A 116 -13.47 4.37 1.36
N VAL A 117 -12.19 4.74 1.50
CA VAL A 117 -11.07 4.06 0.86
C VAL A 117 -11.02 2.58 1.28
N LEU A 118 -11.21 2.28 2.57
CA LEU A 118 -11.24 0.90 3.04
C LEU A 118 -12.41 0.10 2.46
N VAL A 119 -13.59 0.71 2.37
CA VAL A 119 -14.79 0.08 1.76
C VAL A 119 -14.49 -0.28 0.31
N LEU A 120 -14.00 0.67 -0.48
CA LEU A 120 -13.68 0.44 -1.88
C LEU A 120 -12.54 -0.58 -2.06
N ALA A 121 -11.50 -0.51 -1.23
CA ALA A 121 -10.42 -1.50 -1.23
C ALA A 121 -10.95 -2.91 -0.91
N ASN A 122 -11.90 -3.03 0.02
CA ASN A 122 -12.51 -4.31 0.37
C ASN A 122 -13.38 -4.87 -0.74
N LEU A 123 -14.13 -4.03 -1.46
CA LEU A 123 -14.84 -4.45 -2.67
C LEU A 123 -13.87 -5.06 -3.70
N MET A 124 -12.72 -4.40 -3.93
CA MET A 124 -11.69 -4.95 -4.82
C MET A 124 -11.05 -6.25 -4.27
N ARG A 125 -10.92 -6.39 -2.95
CA ARG A 125 -10.33 -7.59 -2.33
C ARG A 125 -11.25 -8.80 -2.40
N GLU A 126 -12.56 -8.59 -2.41
CA GLU A 126 -13.58 -9.63 -2.42
C GLU A 126 -14.05 -9.97 -3.83
N PHE A 127 -14.30 -8.96 -4.66
CA PHE A 127 -14.89 -9.12 -5.99
C PHE A 127 -13.92 -8.80 -7.14
N GLY A 128 -12.72 -8.34 -6.84
CA GLY A 128 -11.69 -8.06 -7.85
C GLY A 128 -10.80 -9.27 -8.18
N VAL A 129 -9.91 -9.06 -9.15
CA VAL A 129 -9.08 -10.13 -9.76
C VAL A 129 -7.89 -10.60 -8.89
N ARG A 130 -7.66 -9.96 -7.74
CA ARG A 130 -6.49 -10.27 -6.90
C ARG A 130 -6.56 -11.67 -6.27
N LEU A 131 -7.77 -12.21 -6.07
CA LEU A 131 -7.95 -13.59 -5.62
C LEU A 131 -7.56 -14.63 -6.69
N ASP A 132 -7.56 -14.27 -7.98
CA ASP A 132 -7.10 -15.17 -9.04
C ASP A 132 -5.58 -15.39 -8.97
N VAL A 133 -4.82 -14.40 -8.50
CA VAL A 133 -3.39 -14.57 -8.20
C VAL A 133 -3.18 -15.55 -7.05
N ALA A 134 -4.04 -15.50 -6.03
CA ALA A 134 -4.00 -16.50 -4.95
C ALA A 134 -4.34 -17.88 -5.50
N HIS A 135 -5.37 -18.01 -6.33
CA HIS A 135 -5.75 -19.28 -6.93
C HIS A 135 -4.62 -19.88 -7.79
N LYS A 136 -4.00 -19.09 -8.66
CA LYS A 136 -2.85 -19.52 -9.46
C LYS A 136 -1.70 -20.05 -8.59
N ASN A 137 -1.43 -19.40 -7.46
CA ASN A 137 -0.22 -19.67 -6.66
C ASN A 137 -0.43 -20.77 -5.62
N VAL A 138 -1.64 -20.92 -5.07
CA VAL A 138 -1.93 -21.85 -3.95
C VAL A 138 -3.19 -22.69 -4.16
N GLY A 139 -3.79 -22.68 -5.34
CA GLY A 139 -4.93 -23.53 -5.71
C GLY A 139 -6.31 -23.04 -5.26
N HIS A 140 -6.41 -21.96 -4.48
CA HIS A 140 -7.69 -21.49 -3.94
C HIS A 140 -7.85 -19.96 -3.98
N LYS A 141 -9.09 -19.48 -4.21
CA LYS A 141 -9.46 -18.05 -4.23
C LYS A 141 -9.61 -17.46 -2.82
N ARG A 142 -8.58 -17.60 -1.99
CA ARG A 142 -8.52 -17.01 -0.63
C ARG A 142 -7.12 -16.53 -0.33
N TYR A 143 -7.01 -15.40 0.39
CA TYR A 143 -5.74 -14.97 0.95
C TYR A 143 -5.31 -15.94 2.06
N SER A 144 -4.02 -16.22 2.18
CA SER A 144 -3.51 -17.20 3.15
C SER A 144 -3.39 -16.68 4.58
N PHE A 145 -4.00 -15.54 4.89
CA PHE A 145 -4.11 -15.11 6.27
C PHE A 145 -5.13 -15.99 6.99
N ASN A 146 -4.83 -16.40 8.23
CA ASN A 146 -5.88 -16.84 9.14
C ASN A 146 -6.45 -15.66 9.95
N ALA A 147 -7.49 -15.90 10.74
CA ALA A 147 -8.16 -14.87 11.54
C ALA A 147 -7.21 -14.13 12.52
N LEU A 148 -6.21 -14.82 13.09
CA LEU A 148 -5.24 -14.21 13.99
C LEU A 148 -4.24 -13.34 13.23
N GLN A 149 -3.65 -13.87 12.14
CA GLN A 149 -2.71 -13.13 11.30
C GLN A 149 -3.35 -11.87 10.72
N ARG A 150 -4.62 -11.95 10.32
CA ARG A 150 -5.42 -10.79 9.88
C ARG A 150 -5.47 -9.69 10.95
N LYS A 151 -5.69 -10.04 12.23
CA LYS A 151 -5.74 -9.04 13.32
C LYS A 151 -4.41 -8.31 13.51
N LEU A 152 -3.29 -8.96 13.20
CA LEU A 152 -1.94 -8.38 13.28
C LEU A 152 -1.57 -7.49 12.09
N LEU A 153 -2.43 -7.40 11.08
CA LEU A 153 -2.26 -6.44 9.99
C LEU A 153 -2.70 -5.05 10.44
N PRO A 154 -2.07 -3.98 9.91
CA PRO A 154 -2.60 -2.63 10.01
C PRO A 154 -4.06 -2.57 9.56
N PRO A 155 -4.94 -1.79 10.22
CA PRO A 155 -6.38 -1.78 9.96
C PRO A 155 -6.76 -1.66 8.47
N MET A 156 -6.12 -0.75 7.74
CA MET A 156 -6.34 -0.53 6.30
C MET A 156 -6.02 -1.76 5.42
N TYR A 157 -5.16 -2.66 5.90
CA TYR A 157 -4.72 -3.85 5.17
C TYR A 157 -5.40 -5.13 5.67
N ARG A 158 -6.43 -5.03 6.52
CA ARG A 158 -7.22 -6.18 6.93
C ARG A 158 -8.25 -6.51 5.86
N PRO A 159 -8.14 -7.62 5.12
CA PRO A 159 -9.14 -7.99 4.13
C PRO A 159 -10.47 -8.41 4.78
N PRO A 160 -11.58 -8.53 4.03
CA PRO A 160 -12.82 -9.11 4.54
C PRO A 160 -12.63 -10.56 5.02
N VAL A 161 -13.36 -10.97 6.06
CA VAL A 161 -13.23 -12.33 6.61
C VAL A 161 -13.67 -13.40 5.59
N SER A 162 -14.60 -13.07 4.71
CA SER A 162 -15.05 -13.93 3.59
C SER A 162 -13.92 -14.31 2.62
N THR A 163 -12.83 -13.54 2.57
CA THR A 163 -11.74 -13.69 1.59
C THR A 163 -10.50 -14.39 2.14
N ILE A 164 -10.50 -14.79 3.41
CA ILE A 164 -9.34 -15.40 4.08
C ILE A 164 -9.54 -16.89 4.32
N GLN A 165 -8.45 -17.62 4.58
CA GLN A 165 -8.51 -19.03 4.93
C GLN A 165 -9.05 -19.24 6.35
N ASP A 166 -9.78 -20.33 6.56
CA ASP A 166 -10.09 -20.79 7.90
C ASP A 166 -8.83 -21.34 8.59
N MET A 167 -8.86 -21.35 9.94
CA MET A 167 -7.72 -21.78 10.75
C MET A 167 -7.25 -23.20 10.43
N VAL A 168 -8.18 -24.10 10.09
CA VAL A 168 -7.89 -25.51 9.83
C VAL A 168 -7.10 -25.66 8.52
N THR A 169 -7.55 -25.00 7.45
CA THR A 169 -6.88 -24.97 6.15
C THR A 169 -5.50 -24.30 6.25
N SER A 170 -5.36 -23.24 7.05
CA SER A 170 -4.08 -22.54 7.24
C SER A 170 -3.02 -23.37 7.97
N VAL A 171 -3.42 -24.30 8.85
CA VAL A 171 -2.49 -25.22 9.51
C VAL A 171 -2.08 -26.35 8.56
N ALA A 172 -3.05 -26.96 7.87
CA ALA A 172 -2.80 -28.06 6.94
C ALA A 172 -1.84 -27.67 5.79
N LEU A 173 -1.96 -26.46 5.25
CA LEU A 173 -1.11 -25.96 4.17
C LEU A 173 0.28 -25.49 4.63
N ARG A 174 0.55 -25.43 5.94
CA ARG A 174 1.86 -25.01 6.47
C ARG A 174 2.87 -26.16 6.51
N ASP A 175 2.37 -27.39 6.54
CA ASP A 175 3.14 -28.63 6.66
C ASP A 175 3.28 -29.38 5.32
N SER A 176 2.89 -28.74 4.20
CA SER A 176 3.03 -29.24 2.82
C SER A 176 4.02 -28.36 2.04
#